data_AF-A0A562UVZ1-F1
#
_entry.id   AF-A0A562UVZ1-F1
#
_cell.length_a   1.000
_cell.length_b   1.000
_cell.length_c   1.000
_cell.angle_alpha   90.00
_cell.angle_beta   90.00
_cell.angle_gamma   90.00
#
_symmetry.space_group_name_H-M   'P 1'
#
loop_
_entity.id
_entity.type
_entity.pdbx_description
1 polymer ?
#
loop_
_entity_poly.entity_id
_entity_poly.type
_entity_poly.pdbx_seq_one_letter_code
_entity_poly.pdbx_strand_id
1 'polypeptide(L)'
;MRYAGIATGAITNADAKLPHILLQTALQLGFMIVPDDPGQEQLNDMLSAKVIKVFDGDGFLANVWHPLRERWIERVSFRFAFIDAPETGQEYGSESQTFLEQLIGGRTLRLDPIGKQSQGYLPIDQHKRMLCMGYLTEEMQVGRVEYYFDGKCTSGLARVARPVTRNVELEMIVNGFAWVLPQYAFDREEEYFRAQENAREARRGLWALENPEPPWTFKQKKKRQKILHRDQLGLFSAKCEIDGCDGHLVERESSRGKFFGCSNFPACRFSRENGE
;
A
#
# COMPACT_ATOMS: atom_id res chain seq x y z
N MET A 1 59.70 22.67 35.64
CA MET A 1 58.59 22.25 36.53
C MET A 1 57.43 21.87 35.61
N ARG A 2 57.22 20.62 35.17
CA ARG A 2 56.83 19.36 35.85
C ARG A 2 55.46 19.40 36.57
N TYR A 3 54.65 18.38 36.23
CA TYR A 3 53.42 17.81 36.85
C TYR A 3 52.10 18.48 36.44
N ALA A 4 50.95 17.81 36.25
CA ALA A 4 50.44 16.42 36.21
C ALA A 4 48.96 16.55 35.72
N GLY A 5 48.29 15.69 34.95
CA GLY A 5 47.87 14.31 35.23
C GLY A 5 46.43 14.23 35.80
N ILE A 6 45.62 13.27 35.30
CA ILE A 6 44.35 12.71 35.85
C ILE A 6 43.06 13.45 35.37
N ALA A 7 41.94 12.85 34.95
CA ALA A 7 41.41 11.48 35.05
C ALA A 7 40.52 11.10 33.86
N THR A 8 40.52 9.79 33.59
CA THR A 8 39.48 9.04 32.87
C THR A 8 38.15 9.08 33.63
N GLY A 9 37.09 9.56 32.98
CA GLY A 9 35.71 9.44 33.45
C GLY A 9 34.89 8.64 32.45
N ALA A 10 34.56 7.40 32.79
CA ALA A 10 33.52 6.64 32.12
C ALA A 10 32.16 7.25 32.50
N ILE A 11 31.36 7.61 31.50
CA ILE A 11 29.97 8.02 31.67
C ILE A 11 29.12 6.92 31.02
N THR A 12 28.26 6.33 31.85
CA THR A 12 27.31 5.27 31.52
C THR A 12 26.09 5.83 30.77
N ASN A 13 25.50 4.97 29.96
CA ASN A 13 24.24 5.04 29.20
C ASN A 13 23.27 6.21 29.48
N ALA A 14 22.86 6.90 28.41
CA ALA A 14 21.47 7.32 28.17
C ALA A 14 21.29 7.82 26.72
N ASP A 15 20.34 7.22 26.01
CA ASP A 15 19.48 7.81 24.96
C ASP A 15 19.94 9.11 24.30
N ALA A 16 20.87 9.03 23.34
CA ALA A 16 21.10 10.09 22.38
C ALA A 16 20.21 9.83 21.14
N LYS A 17 18.97 10.35 21.18
CA LYS A 17 18.17 10.61 19.98
C LYS A 17 19.05 11.39 19.00
N LEU A 18 19.46 10.74 17.92
CA LEU A 18 20.14 11.39 16.80
C LEU A 18 19.23 12.50 16.26
N PRO A 19 19.74 13.74 16.14
CA PRO A 19 18.93 14.89 15.75
C PRO A 19 18.43 14.76 14.31
N HIS A 20 17.19 15.18 14.13
CA HIS A 20 16.30 15.14 12.97
C HIS A 20 16.80 15.91 11.72
N ILE A 21 18.10 16.14 11.57
CA ILE A 21 18.71 17.07 10.60
C ILE A 21 19.53 16.35 9.50
N LEU A 22 19.59 15.01 9.50
CA LEU A 22 20.17 14.21 8.41
C LEU A 22 19.09 13.49 7.58
N LEU A 23 18.04 14.21 7.17
CA LEU A 23 17.00 13.67 6.28
C LEU A 23 16.65 14.59 5.10
N GLN A 24 17.54 15.54 4.76
CA GLN A 24 17.48 16.29 3.51
C GLN A 24 18.44 15.76 2.41
N THR A 25 19.13 14.65 2.66
CA THR A 25 19.99 13.94 1.70
C THR A 25 19.39 12.61 1.22
N ALA A 26 18.05 12.48 1.25
CA ALA A 26 17.33 11.27 0.80
C ALA A 26 16.64 11.43 -0.57
N LEU A 27 16.92 12.50 -1.32
CA LEU A 27 16.64 12.62 -2.76
C LEU A 27 17.82 12.14 -3.63
N GLN A 28 18.66 11.28 -3.05
CA GLN A 28 19.81 10.64 -3.69
C GLN A 28 19.72 9.10 -3.59
N LEU A 29 18.50 8.59 -3.43
CA LEU A 29 18.18 7.18 -3.61
C LEU A 29 17.72 7.02 -5.06
N GLY A 30 18.41 6.19 -5.84
CA GLY A 30 18.13 5.93 -7.26
C GLY A 30 16.86 5.11 -7.50
N PHE A 31 15.74 5.49 -6.88
CA PHE A 31 14.43 4.94 -7.20
C PHE A 31 13.83 5.64 -8.41
N MET A 32 13.07 4.89 -9.19
CA MET A 32 12.39 5.40 -10.38
C MET A 32 11.24 6.31 -9.95
N ILE A 33 11.24 7.56 -10.40
CA ILE A 33 10.04 8.40 -10.31
C ILE A 33 9.10 8.10 -11.47
N VAL A 34 7.81 8.33 -11.31
CA VAL A 34 6.82 8.23 -12.41
C VAL A 34 6.14 9.57 -12.60
N PRO A 35 6.68 10.44 -13.47
CA PRO A 35 6.05 11.70 -13.82
C PRO A 35 4.68 11.44 -14.45
N ASP A 36 3.67 12.17 -14.03
CA ASP A 36 2.30 11.99 -14.50
C ASP A 36 1.56 13.34 -14.55
N ASP A 37 0.57 13.42 -15.44
CA ASP A 37 -0.32 14.58 -15.56
C ASP A 37 -1.77 14.13 -15.28
N PRO A 38 -2.28 14.36 -14.06
CA PRO A 38 -3.64 13.99 -13.69
C PRO A 38 -4.73 14.88 -14.33
N GLY A 39 -4.39 15.73 -15.30
CA GLY A 39 -5.33 16.54 -16.05
C GLY A 39 -5.86 17.77 -15.30
N GLN A 40 -6.59 18.61 -16.04
CA GLN A 40 -7.12 19.89 -15.58
C GLN A 40 -8.29 19.72 -14.59
N GLU A 41 -8.21 20.54 -13.56
CA GLU A 41 -8.95 20.54 -12.31
C GLU A 41 -10.44 20.83 -12.48
N GLN A 42 -11.29 20.04 -11.83
CA GLN A 42 -12.59 20.52 -11.39
C GLN A 42 -12.45 20.86 -9.91
N LEU A 43 -12.60 22.14 -9.56
CA LEU A 43 -12.32 22.73 -8.24
C LEU A 43 -12.98 21.99 -7.05
N ASN A 44 -13.99 21.15 -7.33
CA ASN A 44 -14.78 20.41 -6.35
C ASN A 44 -14.35 18.95 -6.13
N ASP A 45 -13.46 18.39 -6.95
CA ASP A 45 -13.09 16.96 -6.89
C ASP A 45 -11.72 16.69 -6.26
N MET A 46 -10.93 17.74 -6.02
CA MET A 46 -9.59 17.62 -5.44
C MET A 46 -9.65 17.45 -3.92
N LEU A 47 -9.20 16.29 -3.43
CA LEU A 47 -8.90 16.10 -2.02
C LEU A 47 -7.41 16.37 -1.77
N SER A 48 -7.09 17.55 -1.25
CA SER A 48 -5.75 17.81 -0.73
C SER A 48 -5.60 17.14 0.62
N ALA A 49 -4.67 16.20 0.73
CA ALA A 49 -4.51 15.35 1.90
C ALA A 49 -3.08 15.40 2.45
N LYS A 50 -2.92 15.86 3.70
CA LYS A 50 -1.65 15.80 4.42
C LYS A 50 -1.51 14.47 5.13
N VAL A 51 -0.55 13.66 4.70
CA VAL A 51 -0.32 12.31 5.23
C VAL A 51 0.22 12.39 6.65
N ILE A 52 -0.41 11.62 7.54
CA ILE A 52 -0.04 11.50 8.96
C ILE A 52 0.76 10.22 9.19
N LYS A 53 0.33 9.12 8.57
CA LYS A 53 0.89 7.78 8.84
C LYS A 53 0.60 6.84 7.68
N VAL A 54 1.58 6.03 7.32
CA VAL A 54 1.39 4.85 6.47
C VAL A 54 1.09 3.59 7.31
N PHE A 55 0.12 2.78 6.88
CA PHE A 55 -0.26 1.53 7.57
C PHE A 55 0.56 0.33 7.08
N ASP A 56 0.45 0.04 5.79
CA ASP A 56 1.12 -0.99 5.01
C ASP A 56 1.62 -0.32 3.70
N GLY A 57 1.85 -1.03 2.61
CA GLY A 57 2.30 -0.40 1.36
C GLY A 57 1.19 0.15 0.45
N ASP A 58 -0.08 0.12 0.85
CA ASP A 58 -1.19 0.63 0.03
C ASP A 58 -2.26 1.44 0.81
N GLY A 59 -2.18 1.48 2.14
CA GLY A 59 -3.09 2.21 3.02
C GLY A 59 -2.39 3.26 3.88
N PHE A 60 -3.07 4.41 4.07
CA PHE A 60 -2.53 5.51 4.87
C PHE A 60 -3.62 6.33 5.57
N LEU A 61 -3.21 7.10 6.57
CA LEU A 61 -4.03 8.04 7.32
C LEU A 61 -3.63 9.47 6.95
N ALA A 62 -4.60 10.33 6.67
CA ALA A 62 -4.34 11.73 6.33
C ALA A 62 -5.38 12.69 6.91
N ASN A 63 -4.99 13.96 7.06
CA ASN A 63 -5.93 15.06 7.21
C ASN A 63 -6.29 15.55 5.81
N VAL A 64 -7.57 15.73 5.51
CA VAL A 64 -8.03 16.12 4.17
C VAL A 64 -8.75 17.47 4.20
N TRP A 65 -8.48 18.32 3.23
CA TRP A 65 -9.20 19.57 3.04
C TRP A 65 -10.58 19.30 2.43
N HIS A 66 -11.64 19.79 3.08
CA HIS A 66 -13.00 19.70 2.55
C HIS A 66 -13.39 21.04 1.92
N PRO A 67 -13.43 21.17 0.57
CA PRO A 67 -13.59 22.46 -0.10
C PRO A 67 -14.89 23.17 0.28
N LEU A 68 -16.03 22.46 0.28
CA LEU A 68 -17.34 23.08 0.59
C LEU A 68 -17.52 23.49 2.07
N ARG A 69 -16.69 22.95 2.98
CA ARG A 69 -16.78 23.22 4.42
C ARG A 69 -15.63 24.10 4.89
N GLU A 70 -14.71 24.43 3.98
CA GLU A 70 -13.49 25.20 4.20
C GLU A 70 -12.75 24.81 5.49
N ARG A 71 -12.64 23.50 5.72
CA ARG A 71 -12.00 22.97 6.93
C ARG A 71 -11.25 21.68 6.64
N TRP A 72 -10.27 21.41 7.49
CA TRP A 72 -9.63 20.11 7.56
C TRP A 72 -10.53 19.10 8.27
N ILE A 73 -10.66 17.92 7.67
CA ILE A 73 -11.21 16.72 8.30
C ILE A 73 -10.02 15.87 8.72
N GLU A 74 -9.92 15.61 10.01
CA GLU A 74 -8.78 14.91 10.56
C GLU A 74 -8.92 13.40 10.44
N ARG A 75 -7.78 12.72 10.29
CA ARG A 75 -7.65 11.26 10.44
C ARG A 75 -8.59 10.46 9.53
N VAL A 76 -8.68 10.85 8.27
CA VAL A 76 -9.38 10.08 7.24
C VAL A 76 -8.46 8.96 6.73
N SER A 77 -9.01 7.76 6.65
CA SER A 77 -8.29 6.57 6.20
C SER A 77 -8.46 6.39 4.69
N PHE A 78 -7.36 6.21 3.98
CA PHE A 78 -7.28 6.07 2.54
C PHE A 78 -6.62 4.75 2.14
N ARG A 79 -6.90 4.32 0.92
CA ARG A 79 -6.28 3.18 0.27
C ARG A 79 -6.10 3.47 -1.22
N PHE A 80 -4.92 3.14 -1.73
CA PHE A 80 -4.64 3.16 -3.16
C PHE A 80 -5.50 2.12 -3.91
N ALA A 81 -6.10 2.56 -5.02
CA ALA A 81 -7.20 1.82 -5.62
C ALA A 81 -6.73 0.58 -6.41
N PHE A 82 -5.61 0.70 -7.11
CA PHE A 82 -5.18 -0.22 -8.17
C PHE A 82 -3.98 -1.08 -7.77
N ILE A 83 -3.48 -0.91 -6.55
CA ILE A 83 -2.36 -1.71 -6.00
C ILE A 83 -2.76 -2.48 -4.74
N ASP A 84 -2.05 -3.58 -4.49
CA ASP A 84 -2.08 -4.33 -3.22
C ASP A 84 -0.63 -4.59 -2.82
N ALA A 85 -0.25 -4.06 -1.66
CA ALA A 85 1.11 -4.22 -1.15
C ALA A 85 1.23 -5.43 -0.23
N PRO A 86 2.43 -6.01 -0.08
CA PRO A 86 2.67 -7.06 0.91
C PRO A 86 2.22 -6.63 2.31
N GLU A 87 1.48 -7.51 2.99
CA GLU A 87 0.89 -7.22 4.30
C GLU A 87 1.94 -7.11 5.41
N THR A 88 1.58 -6.51 6.55
CA THR A 88 2.41 -6.56 7.74
C THR A 88 2.68 -8.02 8.16
N GLY A 89 3.97 -8.39 8.17
CA GLY A 89 4.46 -9.74 8.48
C GLY A 89 4.44 -10.72 7.30
N GLN A 90 4.13 -10.25 6.09
CA GLN A 90 4.50 -10.92 4.85
C GLN A 90 5.95 -10.58 4.50
N GLU A 91 6.63 -11.45 3.76
CA GLU A 91 7.93 -11.12 3.16
C GLU A 91 7.82 -9.84 2.30
N TYR A 92 8.79 -8.93 2.41
CA TYR A 92 8.76 -7.58 1.82
C TYR A 92 7.68 -6.60 2.37
N GLY A 93 6.90 -6.99 3.38
CA GLY A 93 5.88 -6.11 3.99
C GLY A 93 6.47 -4.86 4.63
N SER A 94 7.54 -4.99 5.40
CA SER A 94 8.22 -3.88 6.06
C SER A 94 8.89 -2.91 5.08
N GLU A 95 9.48 -3.46 4.02
CA GLU A 95 10.21 -2.73 2.99
C GLU A 95 9.24 -1.92 2.14
N SER A 96 8.11 -2.53 1.75
CA SER A 96 7.04 -1.84 1.03
C SER A 96 6.45 -0.69 1.86
N GLN A 97 6.15 -0.93 3.13
CA GLN A 97 5.67 0.12 4.05
C GLN A 97 6.70 1.26 4.20
N THR A 98 7.99 0.91 4.37
CA THR A 98 9.06 1.90 4.54
C THR A 98 9.23 2.75 3.29
N PHE A 99 9.18 2.13 2.11
CA PHE A 99 9.26 2.84 0.84
C PHE A 99 8.10 3.82 0.67
N LEU A 100 6.87 3.39 0.96
CA LEU A 100 5.71 4.29 0.88
C LEU A 100 5.80 5.43 1.92
N GLU A 101 6.21 5.14 3.16
CA GLU A 101 6.39 6.17 4.19
C GLU A 101 7.48 7.19 3.79
N GLN A 102 8.58 6.77 3.17
CA GLN A 102 9.58 7.70 2.63
C GLN A 102 9.03 8.54 1.46
N LEU A 103 8.17 7.96 0.65
CA LEU A 103 7.58 8.60 -0.52
C LEU A 103 6.54 9.66 -0.14
N ILE A 104 5.62 9.36 0.79
CA ILE A 104 4.46 10.22 1.08
C ILE A 104 4.38 10.72 2.53
N GLY A 105 5.16 10.17 3.46
CA GLY A 105 5.09 10.50 4.89
C GLY A 105 5.27 11.99 5.17
N GLY A 106 4.28 12.59 5.84
CA GLY A 106 4.26 14.03 6.15
C GLY A 106 4.03 14.97 4.96
N ARG A 107 3.91 14.44 3.75
CA ARG A 107 3.71 15.21 2.51
C ARG A 107 2.22 15.46 2.25
N THR A 108 1.95 16.43 1.38
CA THR A 108 0.60 16.71 0.91
C THR A 108 0.40 16.08 -0.47
N LEU A 109 -0.63 15.26 -0.60
CA LEU A 109 -1.02 14.61 -1.84
C LEU A 109 -2.26 15.28 -2.43
N ARG A 110 -2.35 15.29 -3.75
CA ARG A 110 -3.63 15.37 -4.45
C ARG A 110 -4.19 13.95 -4.53
N LEU A 111 -5.39 13.74 -4.02
CA LEU A 111 -6.08 12.46 -4.10
C LEU A 111 -7.30 12.59 -5.01
N ASP A 112 -7.38 11.68 -5.98
CA ASP A 112 -8.48 11.56 -6.91
C ASP A 112 -9.32 10.33 -6.50
N PRO A 113 -10.54 10.50 -5.94
CA PRO A 113 -11.34 9.39 -5.45
C PRO A 113 -11.76 8.42 -6.56
N ILE A 114 -11.64 7.11 -6.30
CA ILE A 114 -11.98 6.05 -7.26
C ILE A 114 -13.22 5.29 -6.79
N GLY A 115 -14.34 5.48 -7.48
CA GLY A 115 -15.57 4.74 -7.24
C GLY A 115 -15.52 3.32 -7.80
N LYS A 116 -16.14 2.36 -7.12
CA LYS A 116 -16.34 1.01 -7.67
C LYS A 116 -17.77 0.79 -8.13
N GLN A 117 -17.95 0.28 -9.35
CA GLN A 117 -19.27 -0.13 -9.84
C GLN A 117 -19.98 -1.10 -8.87
N SER A 118 -19.23 -2.05 -8.32
CA SER A 118 -19.74 -3.04 -7.35
C SER A 118 -20.25 -2.43 -6.02
N GLN A 119 -19.91 -1.17 -5.73
CA GLN A 119 -20.31 -0.45 -4.52
C GLN A 119 -21.20 0.77 -4.84
N GLY A 120 -21.86 0.77 -6.00
CA GLY A 120 -22.71 1.89 -6.42
C GLY A 120 -21.91 3.16 -6.71
N TYR A 121 -20.68 3.02 -7.20
CA TYR A 121 -19.72 4.10 -7.49
C TYR A 121 -19.23 4.87 -6.26
N LEU A 122 -19.47 4.38 -5.05
CA LEU A 122 -18.91 4.99 -3.85
C LEU A 122 -17.40 4.69 -3.76
N PRO A 123 -16.56 5.69 -3.44
CA PRO A 123 -15.13 5.51 -3.29
C PRO A 123 -14.77 5.00 -1.88
N ILE A 124 -15.51 4.03 -1.35
CA ILE A 124 -15.31 3.52 0.02
C ILE A 124 -15.24 1.99 -0.01
N ASP A 125 -14.13 1.43 0.47
CA ASP A 125 -13.97 -0.02 0.55
C ASP A 125 -14.74 -0.65 1.73
N GLN A 126 -14.76 -1.99 1.78
CA GLN A 126 -15.41 -2.75 2.86
C GLN A 126 -14.84 -2.46 4.27
N HIS A 127 -13.65 -1.87 4.35
CA HIS A 127 -12.98 -1.48 5.59
C HIS A 127 -13.21 0.00 5.94
N LYS A 128 -14.13 0.68 5.22
CA LYS A 128 -14.48 2.09 5.40
C LYS A 128 -13.30 3.04 5.11
N ARG A 129 -12.41 2.65 4.19
CA ARG A 129 -11.31 3.50 3.70
C ARG A 129 -11.72 4.13 2.37
N MET A 130 -11.33 5.39 2.18
CA MET A 130 -11.52 6.07 0.91
C MET A 130 -10.56 5.52 -0.14
N LEU A 131 -11.08 5.09 -1.28
CA LEU A 131 -10.29 4.61 -2.41
C LEU A 131 -9.88 5.80 -3.27
N CYS A 132 -8.60 5.86 -3.62
CA CYS A 132 -8.07 6.97 -4.38
C CYS A 132 -6.87 6.55 -5.23
N MET A 133 -6.62 7.34 -6.27
CA MET A 133 -5.30 7.48 -6.87
C MET A 133 -4.62 8.70 -6.25
N GLY A 134 -3.31 8.61 -5.99
CA GLY A 134 -2.56 9.66 -5.31
C GLY A 134 -1.45 10.24 -6.15
N TYR A 135 -1.36 11.57 -6.10
CA TYR A 135 -0.37 12.35 -6.82
C TYR A 135 0.43 13.22 -5.85
N LEU A 136 1.75 13.21 -6.06
CA LEU A 136 2.69 14.02 -5.29
C LEU A 136 3.33 15.05 -6.23
N THR A 137 3.17 16.33 -5.94
CA THR A 137 3.83 17.41 -6.69
C THR A 137 4.97 17.98 -5.85
N GLU A 138 6.19 17.87 -6.35
CA GLU A 138 7.39 18.38 -5.67
C GLU A 138 8.31 19.14 -6.62
N GLU A 139 9.14 20.00 -6.04
CA GLU A 139 10.18 20.71 -6.78
C GLU A 139 11.38 19.79 -7.02
N MET A 140 11.45 19.23 -8.23
CA MET A 140 12.57 18.41 -8.67
C MET A 140 13.80 19.29 -8.88
N GLN A 141 14.88 18.99 -8.16
CA GLN A 141 16.14 19.72 -8.23
C GLN A 141 16.99 19.35 -9.45
N VAL A 142 18.02 20.15 -9.72
CA VAL A 142 19.01 19.87 -10.77
C VAL A 142 19.82 18.63 -10.39
N GLY A 143 19.93 17.66 -11.30
CA GLY A 143 20.64 16.41 -11.03
C GLY A 143 20.25 15.27 -11.94
N ARG A 144 20.91 14.12 -11.76
CA ARG A 144 20.55 12.88 -12.44
C ARG A 144 19.26 12.34 -11.82
N VAL A 145 18.32 11.94 -12.68
CA VAL A 145 17.02 11.41 -12.28
C VAL A 145 16.75 10.13 -13.05
N GLU A 146 16.34 9.10 -12.34
CA GLU A 146 15.85 7.85 -12.92
C GLU A 146 14.32 7.91 -12.96
N TYR A 147 13.70 7.70 -14.12
CA TYR A 147 12.26 7.84 -14.30
C TYR A 147 11.66 6.76 -15.21
N TYR A 148 10.41 6.41 -14.94
CA TYR A 148 9.60 5.55 -15.80
C TYR A 148 8.57 6.41 -16.53
N PHE A 149 8.55 6.30 -17.85
CA PHE A 149 7.63 7.03 -18.72
C PHE A 149 7.42 6.23 -20.01
N ASP A 150 6.18 6.18 -20.49
CA ASP A 150 5.81 5.49 -21.74
C ASP A 150 6.35 4.05 -21.84
N GLY A 151 6.17 3.28 -20.76
CA GLY A 151 6.58 1.88 -20.70
C GLY A 151 8.08 1.63 -20.50
N LYS A 152 8.89 2.68 -20.29
CA LYS A 152 10.37 2.54 -20.24
C LYS A 152 10.96 3.18 -19.00
N CYS A 153 11.86 2.45 -18.35
CA CYS A 153 12.77 2.97 -17.34
C CYS A 153 14.02 3.56 -17.99
N THR A 154 14.35 4.81 -17.68
CA THR A 154 15.53 5.49 -18.21
C THR A 154 16.08 6.52 -17.22
N SER A 155 17.28 7.01 -17.51
CA SER A 155 17.95 8.07 -16.75
C SER A 155 18.00 9.37 -17.56
N GLY A 156 17.85 10.51 -16.89
CA GLY A 156 18.02 11.84 -17.48
C GLY A 156 18.75 12.81 -16.57
N LEU A 157 19.08 13.99 -17.08
CA LEU A 157 19.65 15.09 -16.32
C LEU A 157 18.64 16.24 -16.25
N ALA A 158 18.09 16.50 -15.07
CA ALA A 158 17.32 17.71 -14.79
C ALA A 158 18.28 18.91 -14.80
N ARG A 159 18.13 19.81 -15.78
CA ARG A 159 19.02 20.98 -15.95
C ARG A 159 18.56 22.19 -15.14
N VAL A 160 17.28 22.24 -14.78
CA VAL A 160 16.64 23.35 -14.06
C VAL A 160 15.69 22.75 -13.03
N ALA A 161 15.63 23.36 -11.86
CA ALA A 161 14.66 22.99 -10.84
C ALA A 161 13.24 23.31 -11.32
N ARG A 162 12.30 22.38 -11.19
CA ARG A 162 10.92 22.54 -11.66
C ARG A 162 9.93 21.68 -10.88
N PRO A 163 8.68 22.10 -10.73
CA PRO A 163 7.65 21.22 -10.19
C PRO A 163 7.43 20.02 -11.10
N VAL A 164 7.31 18.84 -10.51
CA VAL A 164 6.97 17.58 -11.17
C VAL A 164 5.89 16.90 -10.37
N THR A 165 4.77 16.59 -11.01
CA THR A 165 3.73 15.74 -10.45
C THR A 165 4.05 14.28 -10.73
N ARG A 166 3.91 13.45 -9.71
CA ARG A 166 4.32 12.04 -9.70
C ARG A 166 3.15 11.16 -9.27
N ASN A 167 3.03 9.98 -9.89
CA ASN A 167 2.00 9.00 -9.54
C ASN A 167 2.51 8.02 -8.47
N VAL A 168 1.91 8.06 -7.29
CA VAL A 168 2.37 7.26 -6.14
C VAL A 168 2.18 5.77 -6.37
N GLU A 169 1.05 5.34 -6.95
CA GLU A 169 0.77 3.93 -7.19
C GLU A 169 1.74 3.32 -8.21
N LEU A 170 1.98 4.02 -9.31
CA LEU A 170 2.96 3.58 -10.32
C LEU A 170 4.39 3.54 -9.77
N GLU A 171 4.75 4.44 -8.86
CA GLU A 171 6.04 4.40 -8.19
C GLU A 171 6.19 3.20 -7.26
N MET A 172 5.13 2.84 -6.52
CA MET A 172 5.09 1.60 -5.75
C MET A 172 5.28 0.38 -6.67
N ILE A 173 4.63 0.35 -7.83
CA ILE A 173 4.70 -0.78 -8.77
C ILE A 173 6.09 -0.86 -9.42
N VAL A 174 6.54 0.21 -10.05
CA VAL A 174 7.75 0.17 -10.90
C VAL A 174 9.00 -0.08 -10.07
N ASN A 175 9.04 0.35 -8.81
CA ASN A 175 10.14 0.06 -7.88
C ASN A 175 9.99 -1.32 -7.20
N GLY A 176 8.92 -2.05 -7.46
CA GLY A 176 8.71 -3.42 -7.01
C GLY A 176 8.23 -3.54 -5.56
N PHE A 177 7.45 -2.58 -5.07
CA PHE A 177 6.91 -2.58 -3.71
C PHE A 177 5.42 -2.88 -3.63
N ALA A 178 4.72 -3.03 -4.75
CA ALA A 178 3.32 -3.44 -4.78
C ALA A 178 2.97 -4.29 -6.00
N TRP A 179 1.86 -5.00 -5.90
CA TRP A 179 1.23 -5.74 -7.00
C TRP A 179 0.11 -4.92 -7.62
N VAL A 180 -0.08 -5.04 -8.93
CA VAL A 180 -1.25 -4.51 -9.63
C VAL A 180 -2.46 -5.38 -9.30
N LEU A 181 -3.59 -4.77 -8.96
CA LEU A 181 -4.85 -5.46 -8.70
C LEU A 181 -5.57 -5.81 -10.00
N PRO A 182 -5.70 -7.09 -10.39
CA PRO A 182 -6.30 -7.49 -11.67
C PRO A 182 -7.81 -7.30 -11.78
N GLN A 183 -8.44 -6.92 -10.66
CA GLN A 183 -9.89 -6.90 -10.50
C GLN A 183 -10.53 -5.55 -10.89
N TYR A 184 -9.73 -4.58 -11.32
CA TYR A 184 -10.21 -3.29 -11.79
C TYR A 184 -9.92 -3.17 -13.27
N ALA A 185 -10.97 -3.19 -14.09
CA ALA A 185 -10.89 -2.64 -15.43
C ALA A 185 -10.96 -1.12 -15.32
N PHE A 186 -9.94 -0.42 -15.79
CA PHE A 186 -9.86 1.04 -15.84
C PHE A 186 -8.98 1.46 -17.01
N ASP A 187 -9.11 2.70 -17.44
CA ASP A 187 -8.49 3.19 -18.69
C ASP A 187 -6.95 3.10 -18.69
N ARG A 188 -6.33 2.97 -17.51
CA ARG A 188 -4.86 2.87 -17.33
C ARG A 188 -4.38 1.47 -16.93
N GLU A 189 -5.23 0.44 -17.05
CA GLU A 189 -4.90 -0.94 -16.68
C GLU A 189 -3.60 -1.42 -17.37
N GLU A 190 -3.48 -1.18 -18.67
CA GLU A 190 -2.31 -1.60 -19.45
C GLU A 190 -1.01 -0.95 -18.96
N GLU A 191 -1.06 0.33 -18.56
CA GLU A 191 0.10 1.06 -18.03
C GLU A 191 0.61 0.44 -16.74
N TYR A 192 -0.30 0.10 -15.83
CA TYR A 192 0.00 -0.51 -14.53
C TYR A 192 0.64 -1.89 -14.71
N PHE A 193 0.06 -2.74 -15.56
CA PHE A 193 0.62 -4.06 -15.84
C PHE A 193 1.98 -3.98 -16.53
N ARG A 194 2.17 -3.05 -17.48
CA ARG A 194 3.49 -2.80 -18.10
C ARG A 194 4.53 -2.35 -17.06
N ALA A 195 4.16 -1.47 -16.14
CA ALA A 195 5.07 -1.03 -15.06
C ALA A 195 5.47 -2.19 -14.15
N GLN A 196 4.53 -3.09 -13.84
CA GLN A 196 4.80 -4.28 -13.04
C GLN A 196 5.73 -5.24 -13.76
N GLU A 197 5.49 -5.49 -15.05
CA GLU A 197 6.36 -6.37 -15.84
C GLU A 197 7.77 -5.82 -15.93
N ASN A 198 7.92 -4.50 -16.10
CA ASN A 198 9.23 -3.87 -16.06
C ASN A 198 9.95 -4.07 -14.71
N ALA A 199 9.21 -3.97 -13.59
CA ALA A 199 9.75 -4.23 -12.27
C ALA A 199 10.19 -5.70 -12.08
N ARG A 200 9.44 -6.64 -12.67
CA ARG A 200 9.75 -8.08 -12.68
C ARG A 200 11.00 -8.40 -13.47
N GLU A 201 11.06 -7.95 -14.73
CA GLU A 201 12.22 -8.15 -15.61
C GLU A 201 13.50 -7.58 -15.00
N ALA A 202 13.40 -6.40 -14.36
CA ALA A 202 14.50 -5.76 -13.68
C ALA A 202 14.78 -6.30 -12.27
N ARG A 203 14.01 -7.28 -11.79
CA ARG A 203 14.11 -7.87 -10.43
C ARG A 203 14.16 -6.82 -9.32
N ARG A 204 13.34 -5.75 -9.43
CA ARG A 204 13.29 -4.66 -8.44
C ARG A 204 12.39 -5.02 -7.26
N GLY A 205 12.76 -4.55 -6.07
CA GLY A 205 11.97 -4.75 -4.85
C GLY A 205 11.66 -6.24 -4.60
N LEU A 206 10.39 -6.55 -4.36
CA LEU A 206 9.89 -7.90 -4.09
C LEU A 206 10.13 -8.87 -5.25
N TRP A 207 10.32 -8.37 -6.49
CA TRP A 207 10.61 -9.19 -7.66
C TRP A 207 12.05 -9.73 -7.69
N ALA A 208 12.89 -9.34 -6.73
CA ALA A 208 14.19 -9.98 -6.52
C ALA A 208 14.04 -11.41 -5.95
N LEU A 209 12.91 -11.72 -5.31
CA LEU A 209 12.60 -13.05 -4.78
C LEU A 209 12.38 -14.07 -5.91
N GLU A 210 12.67 -15.33 -5.65
CA GLU A 210 12.43 -16.42 -6.62
C GLU A 210 10.94 -16.71 -6.82
N ASN A 211 10.15 -16.66 -5.74
CA ASN A 211 8.73 -16.94 -5.76
C ASN A 211 7.96 -15.94 -4.87
N PRO A 212 7.89 -14.66 -5.25
CA PRO A 212 7.21 -13.66 -4.46
C PRO A 212 5.71 -14.00 -4.34
N GLU A 213 5.23 -14.08 -3.10
CA GLU A 213 3.82 -14.31 -2.83
C GLU A 213 3.01 -13.01 -2.94
N PRO A 214 1.89 -12.97 -3.66
CA PRO A 214 1.03 -11.81 -3.66
C PRO A 214 0.16 -11.72 -2.39
N PRO A 215 -0.27 -10.50 -1.97
CA PRO A 215 -0.91 -10.31 -0.67
C PRO A 215 -2.25 -11.03 -0.53
N TRP A 216 -3.03 -11.15 -1.62
CA TRP A 216 -4.29 -11.91 -1.58
C TRP A 216 -4.09 -13.40 -1.26
N THR A 217 -3.00 -14.02 -1.73
CA THR A 217 -2.68 -15.42 -1.41
C THR A 217 -2.26 -15.55 0.05
N PHE A 218 -1.44 -14.62 0.55
CA PHE A 218 -1.04 -14.57 1.96
C PHE A 218 -2.26 -14.41 2.90
N LYS A 219 -3.18 -13.49 2.56
CA LYS A 219 -4.45 -13.28 3.29
C LYS A 219 -5.29 -14.56 3.35
N GLN A 220 -5.40 -15.29 2.25
CA GLN A 220 -6.14 -16.55 2.19
C GLN A 220 -5.50 -17.62 3.09
N LYS A 221 -4.17 -17.76 3.06
CA LYS A 221 -3.42 -18.69 3.93
C LYS A 221 -3.63 -18.37 5.41
N LYS A 222 -3.48 -17.09 5.82
CA LYS A 222 -3.74 -16.66 7.21
C LYS A 222 -5.17 -16.94 7.64
N LYS A 223 -6.16 -16.66 6.78
CA LYS A 223 -7.57 -16.97 7.05
C LYS A 223 -7.78 -18.47 7.26
N ARG A 224 -7.21 -19.32 6.40
CA ARG A 224 -7.26 -20.78 6.53
C ARG A 224 -6.61 -21.27 7.82
N GLN A 225 -5.43 -20.77 8.17
CA GLN A 225 -4.74 -21.12 9.42
C GLN A 225 -5.55 -20.72 10.66
N LYS A 226 -6.15 -19.52 10.66
CA LYS A 226 -7.02 -19.08 11.76
C LYS A 226 -8.25 -19.96 11.90
N ILE A 227 -8.79 -20.45 10.77
CA ILE A 227 -9.86 -21.44 10.78
C ILE A 227 -9.32 -22.75 11.38
N LEU A 228 -8.26 -23.35 10.86
CA LEU A 228 -7.73 -24.60 11.40
C LEU A 228 -7.40 -24.53 12.91
N HIS A 229 -6.85 -23.41 13.39
CA HIS A 229 -6.54 -23.22 14.81
C HIS A 229 -7.80 -23.17 15.68
N ARG A 230 -8.86 -22.49 15.23
CA ARG A 230 -10.15 -22.48 15.94
C ARG A 230 -10.81 -23.86 15.95
N ASP A 231 -10.52 -24.73 14.98
CA ASP A 231 -11.06 -26.09 14.92
C ASP A 231 -10.36 -26.99 15.92
N GLN A 232 -9.04 -26.88 16.03
CA GLN A 232 -8.28 -27.54 17.10
C GLN A 232 -8.78 -27.17 18.50
N LEU A 233 -9.30 -25.95 18.66
CA LEU A 233 -9.91 -25.46 19.91
C LEU A 233 -11.40 -25.87 20.07
N GLY A 234 -11.97 -26.61 19.12
CA GLY A 234 -13.38 -27.05 19.16
C GLY A 234 -14.40 -25.92 18.97
N LEU A 235 -14.03 -24.81 18.32
CA LEU A 235 -14.84 -23.59 18.18
C LEU A 235 -15.66 -23.51 16.87
N PHE A 236 -15.73 -24.57 16.06
CA PHE A 236 -16.57 -24.60 14.83
C PHE A 236 -17.87 -25.37 15.01
N SER A 237 -18.87 -24.98 14.22
CA SER A 237 -20.24 -25.47 14.30
C SER A 237 -20.46 -26.86 13.66
N ALA A 238 -19.61 -27.31 12.73
CA ALA A 238 -19.57 -28.68 12.19
C ALA A 238 -18.45 -28.84 11.14
N LYS A 239 -18.08 -30.08 10.79
CA LYS A 239 -17.28 -30.39 9.59
C LYS A 239 -18.09 -30.15 8.31
N CYS A 240 -17.40 -29.90 7.21
CA CYS A 240 -18.02 -29.81 5.89
C CYS A 240 -18.66 -31.15 5.53
N GLU A 241 -19.86 -31.10 4.94
CA GLU A 241 -20.66 -32.28 4.60
C GLU A 241 -20.29 -32.89 3.24
N ILE A 242 -19.24 -32.39 2.58
CA ILE A 242 -18.77 -32.94 1.31
C ILE A 242 -17.76 -34.04 1.59
N ASP A 243 -18.02 -35.23 1.04
CA ASP A 243 -17.10 -36.37 1.09
C ASP A 243 -15.73 -36.01 0.52
N GLY A 244 -14.68 -36.31 1.29
CA GLY A 244 -13.30 -35.96 0.93
C GLY A 244 -12.91 -34.50 1.21
N CYS A 245 -13.80 -33.68 1.78
CA CYS A 245 -13.46 -32.34 2.23
C CYS A 245 -13.01 -32.34 3.69
N ASP A 246 -11.79 -31.90 3.95
CA ASP A 246 -11.24 -31.67 5.30
C ASP A 246 -11.66 -30.32 5.90
N GLY A 247 -12.63 -29.62 5.28
CA GLY A 247 -13.06 -28.29 5.68
C GLY A 247 -14.08 -28.29 6.83
N HIS A 248 -14.36 -27.10 7.36
CA HIS A 248 -15.35 -26.84 8.40
C HIS A 248 -16.40 -25.84 7.91
N LEU A 249 -17.59 -25.89 8.51
CA LEU A 249 -18.62 -24.90 8.26
C LEU A 249 -18.28 -23.59 8.99
N VAL A 250 -18.25 -22.51 8.20
CA VAL A 250 -17.98 -21.16 8.68
C VAL A 250 -19.18 -20.30 8.36
N GLU A 251 -19.73 -19.59 9.36
CA GLU A 251 -20.78 -18.60 9.13
C GLU A 251 -20.21 -17.45 8.28
N ARG A 252 -20.92 -17.10 7.20
CA ARG A 252 -20.61 -16.04 6.26
C ARG A 252 -21.86 -15.18 6.05
N GLU A 253 -21.67 -13.97 5.56
CA GLU A 253 -22.76 -13.05 5.22
C GLU A 253 -22.82 -12.83 3.70
N SER A 254 -24.03 -12.77 3.17
CA SER A 254 -24.34 -12.38 1.80
C SER A 254 -25.43 -11.32 1.80
N SER A 255 -25.76 -10.77 0.63
CA SER A 255 -26.93 -9.89 0.47
C SER A 255 -28.25 -10.56 0.85
N ARG A 256 -28.32 -11.90 0.91
CA ARG A 256 -29.49 -12.69 1.31
C ARG A 256 -29.48 -13.09 2.79
N GLY A 257 -28.49 -12.64 3.57
CA GLY A 257 -28.35 -12.97 4.98
C GLY A 257 -27.18 -13.91 5.28
N LYS A 258 -27.18 -14.44 6.52
CA LYS A 258 -26.15 -15.33 7.05
C LYS A 258 -26.33 -16.76 6.54
N PHE A 259 -25.23 -17.43 6.21
CA PHE A 259 -25.21 -18.82 5.75
C PHE A 259 -23.94 -19.53 6.21
N PHE A 260 -23.93 -20.86 6.24
CA PHE A 260 -22.72 -21.64 6.46
C PHE A 260 -22.07 -21.99 5.12
N GLY A 261 -20.78 -21.72 4.98
CA GLY A 261 -19.99 -22.13 3.82
C GLY A 261 -18.72 -22.86 4.24
N CYS A 262 -18.22 -23.74 3.37
CA CYS A 262 -16.97 -24.46 3.65
C CYS A 262 -15.78 -23.51 3.79
N SER A 263 -14.90 -23.80 4.75
CA SER A 263 -13.63 -23.09 4.96
C SER A 263 -12.68 -23.16 3.75
N ASN A 264 -12.79 -24.20 2.93
CA ASN A 264 -11.92 -24.43 1.77
C ASN A 264 -12.41 -23.75 0.48
N PHE A 265 -13.40 -22.87 0.54
CA PHE A 265 -13.79 -22.05 -0.62
C PHE A 265 -12.59 -21.22 -1.13
N PRO A 266 -12.33 -21.15 -2.46
CA PRO A 266 -13.22 -21.57 -3.55
C PRO A 266 -13.10 -23.02 -4.00
N ALA A 267 -12.14 -23.80 -3.47
CA ALA A 267 -11.93 -25.20 -3.85
C ALA A 267 -13.09 -26.11 -3.44
N CYS A 268 -13.75 -25.82 -2.32
CA CYS A 268 -15.02 -26.44 -1.92
C CYS A 268 -16.11 -25.38 -1.85
N ARG A 269 -17.18 -25.54 -2.66
CA ARG A 269 -18.29 -24.59 -2.78
C ARG A 269 -19.54 -24.98 -1.97
N PHE A 270 -19.42 -25.92 -1.04
CA PHE A 270 -20.51 -26.29 -0.14
C PHE A 270 -21.03 -25.07 0.63
N SER A 271 -22.35 -24.92 0.67
CA SER A 271 -23.04 -23.94 1.50
C SER A 271 -24.42 -24.44 1.90
N ARG A 272 -24.89 -24.09 3.11
CA ARG A 272 -26.25 -24.32 3.60
C ARG A 272 -26.78 -23.11 4.36
N GLU A 273 -28.10 -23.00 4.51
CA GLU A 273 -28.72 -21.88 5.21
C GLU A 273 -28.55 -21.97 6.74
N ASN A 274 -28.69 -20.85 7.44
CA ASN A 274 -28.54 -20.80 8.89
C ASN A 274 -29.83 -21.33 9.56
N GLY A 275 -29.89 -22.64 9.81
CA GLY A 275 -31.07 -23.28 10.43
C GLY A 275 -31.34 -24.74 10.04
N GLU A 276 -30.54 -25.32 9.13
CA GLU A 276 -30.60 -26.74 8.71
C GLU A 276 -29.62 -27.66 9.45
#